data_AF-A0A1G0PN10-F1
#
_entry.id   AF-A0A1G0PN10-F1
#
_cell.length_a   1.000
_cell.length_b   1.000
_cell.length_c   1.000
_cell.angle_alpha   90.00
_cell.angle_beta   90.00
_cell.angle_gamma   90.00
#
_symmetry.space_group_name_H-M   'P 1'
#
loop_
_entity.id
_entity.type
_entity.pdbx_description
1 polymer ?
#
loop_
_entity_poly.entity_id
_entity_poly.type
_entity_poly.pdbx_seq_one_letter_code
_entity_poly.pdbx_strand_id
1 'polypeptide(L)'
;MLKNKNKILYALYFLFIILLTLFLFFNDSGVMKYISLKNKNESLDTEIKQKEKDIKNLELEIDSLKNNAVKIEQVAREKYNMQRADEKAYKIEEK
;
A
#
# COMPACT_ATOMS: atom_id res chain seq x y z
N MET A 1 23.29 -59.53 -10.25
CA MET A 1 22.14 -58.72 -10.71
C MET A 1 21.43 -57.91 -9.60
N LEU A 2 21.71 -58.09 -8.30
CA LEU A 2 20.96 -57.43 -7.20
C LEU A 2 21.38 -55.98 -6.89
N LYS A 3 22.56 -55.52 -7.33
CA LYS A 3 23.11 -54.18 -6.98
C LYS A 3 22.32 -53.00 -7.58
N ASN A 4 21.56 -53.24 -8.64
CA ASN A 4 20.79 -52.19 -9.34
C ASN A 4 19.41 -51.92 -8.74
N LYS A 5 18.82 -52.87 -8.00
CA LYS A 5 17.50 -52.68 -7.36
C LYS A 5 17.52 -51.55 -6.33
N ASN A 6 18.61 -51.44 -5.57
CA ASN A 6 18.76 -50.42 -4.53
C ASN A 6 18.91 -49.02 -5.14
N LYS A 7 19.62 -48.89 -6.27
CA LYS A 7 19.71 -47.62 -7.01
C LYS A 7 18.35 -47.17 -7.56
N ILE A 8 17.54 -48.11 -8.05
CA ILE A 8 16.18 -47.82 -8.52
C ILE A 8 15.29 -47.36 -7.36
N LEU A 9 15.38 -48.01 -6.19
CA LEU A 9 14.65 -47.61 -4.99
C LEU A 9 15.05 -46.20 -4.52
N TYR A 10 16.35 -45.87 -4.49
CA TYR A 10 16.81 -44.52 -4.15
C TYR A 10 16.34 -43.47 -5.17
N ALA A 11 16.36 -43.79 -6.47
CA ALA A 11 15.84 -42.90 -7.51
C ALA A 11 14.33 -42.65 -7.36
N LEU A 12 13.56 -43.68 -7.05
CA LEU A 12 12.13 -43.59 -6.77
C LEU A 12 11.83 -42.74 -5.53
N TYR A 13 12.60 -42.95 -4.46
CA TYR A 13 12.50 -42.16 -3.23
C TYR A 13 12.83 -40.69 -3.48
N PHE A 14 13.90 -40.41 -4.24
CA PHE A 14 14.28 -39.05 -4.60
C PHE A 14 13.21 -38.36 -5.46
N LEU A 15 12.64 -39.08 -6.44
CA LEU A 15 11.54 -38.59 -7.26
C LEU A 15 10.30 -38.27 -6.43
N PHE A 16 9.99 -39.12 -5.45
CA PHE A 16 8.87 -38.91 -4.53
C PHE A 16 9.05 -37.64 -3.69
N ILE A 17 10.26 -37.41 -3.15
CA ILE A 17 10.58 -36.18 -2.42
C ILE A 17 10.40 -34.96 -3.31
N ILE A 18 10.91 -34.98 -4.54
CA ILE A 18 10.78 -33.86 -5.48
C ILE A 18 9.30 -33.55 -5.74
N LEU A 19 8.47 -34.56 -6.01
CA LEU A 19 7.04 -34.39 -6.22
C LEU A 19 6.34 -33.79 -4.99
N LEU A 20 6.67 -34.26 -3.79
CA LEU A 20 6.15 -33.73 -2.53
C LEU A 20 6.53 -32.26 -2.34
N THR A 21 7.78 -31.92 -2.67
CA THR A 21 8.31 -30.56 -2.53
C THR A 21 7.59 -29.64 -3.52
N LEU A 22 7.52 -30.04 -4.80
CA LEU A 22 6.79 -29.30 -5.82
C LEU A 22 5.32 -29.10 -5.44
N PHE A 23 4.65 -30.13 -4.92
CA PHE A 23 3.27 -30.01 -4.45
C PHE A 23 3.13 -28.98 -3.32
N LEU A 24 4.05 -28.97 -2.35
CA LEU A 24 4.04 -28.01 -1.23
C LEU A 24 4.25 -26.56 -1.69
N PHE A 25 5.07 -26.34 -2.71
CA PHE A 25 5.36 -25.01 -3.26
C PHE A 25 4.32 -24.53 -4.28
N PHE A 26 3.81 -25.42 -5.14
CA PHE A 26 2.89 -25.08 -6.26
C PHE A 26 1.40 -25.27 -5.93
N ASN A 27 1.03 -25.80 -4.77
CA ASN A 27 -0.36 -25.83 -4.36
C ASN A 27 -0.91 -24.41 -4.16
N ASP A 28 -2.20 -24.20 -4.45
CA ASP A 28 -2.90 -22.92 -4.28
C ASP A 28 -2.84 -22.39 -2.84
N SER A 29 -2.63 -23.29 -1.87
CA SER A 29 -2.43 -22.99 -0.45
C SER A 29 -0.97 -23.16 0.01
N GLY A 30 -0.03 -23.20 -0.94
CA GLY A 30 1.38 -23.45 -0.67
C GLY A 30 2.08 -22.27 0.03
N VAL A 31 3.36 -22.49 0.34
CA VAL A 31 4.21 -21.52 1.05
C VAL A 31 4.27 -20.18 0.33
N MET A 32 4.33 -20.19 -1.01
CA MET A 32 4.41 -18.96 -1.80
C MET A 32 3.14 -18.12 -1.67
N LYS A 33 1.96 -18.77 -1.63
CA LYS A 33 0.70 -18.08 -1.42
C LYS A 33 0.64 -17.45 -0.03
N TYR A 34 1.04 -18.19 1.00
CA TYR A 34 1.08 -17.67 2.37
C TYR A 34 1.94 -16.41 2.49
N ILE A 35 3.15 -16.42 1.92
CA ILE A 35 4.04 -15.24 1.94
C ILE A 35 3.39 -14.07 1.20
N SER A 36 2.79 -14.31 0.03
CA SER A 36 2.10 -13.25 -0.74
C SER A 36 0.92 -12.64 0.03
N LEU A 37 0.13 -13.47 0.71
CA LEU A 37 -1.00 -13.03 1.53
C LEU A 37 -0.52 -12.25 2.74
N LYS A 38 0.53 -12.72 3.41
CA LYS A 38 1.13 -12.02 4.55
C LYS A 38 1.62 -10.63 4.15
N ASN A 39 2.39 -10.53 3.07
CA ASN A 39 2.89 -9.25 2.57
C ASN A 39 1.73 -8.32 2.18
N LYS A 40 0.67 -8.86 1.56
CA LYS A 40 -0.51 -8.08 1.21
C LYS A 40 -1.24 -7.58 2.45
N ASN A 41 -1.36 -8.40 3.48
CA ASN A 41 -1.96 -8.00 4.76
C ASN A 41 -1.14 -6.87 5.42
N GLU A 42 0.19 -7.00 5.48
CA GLU A 42 1.08 -5.95 6.01
C GLU A 42 0.97 -4.64 5.22
N SER A 43 0.84 -4.72 3.88
CA SER A 43 0.65 -3.54 3.04
C SER A 43 -0.70 -2.85 3.31
N LEU A 44 -1.78 -3.61 3.48
CA LEU A 44 -3.10 -3.09 3.79
C LEU A 44 -3.13 -2.44 5.19
N ASP A 45 -2.51 -3.05 6.19
CA ASP A 45 -2.39 -2.46 7.53
C ASP A 45 -1.63 -1.12 7.50
N THR A 46 -0.60 -1.04 6.67
CA THR A 46 0.15 0.21 6.47
C THR A 46 -0.69 1.27 5.79
N GLU A 47 -1.46 0.89 4.77
CA GLU A 47 -2.38 1.79 4.07
C GLU A 47 -3.47 2.31 5.01
N ILE A 48 -4.07 1.45 5.84
CA ILE A 48 -5.07 1.83 6.84
C ILE A 48 -4.50 2.89 7.78
N LYS A 49 -3.31 2.64 8.37
CA LYS A 49 -2.66 3.61 9.27
C LYS A 49 -2.39 4.94 8.60
N GLN A 50 -1.98 4.93 7.34
CA GLN A 50 -1.77 6.16 6.59
C GLN A 50 -3.09 6.92 6.38
N LYS A 51 -4.16 6.22 6.01
CA LYS A 51 -5.48 6.82 5.83
C LYS A 51 -6.06 7.38 7.13
N GLU A 52 -5.89 6.68 8.26
CA GLU A 52 -6.30 7.19 9.57
C GLU A 52 -5.57 8.49 9.92
N LYS A 53 -4.27 8.57 9.63
CA LYS A 53 -3.48 9.80 9.79
C LYS A 53 -3.99 10.93 8.88
N ASP A 54 -4.31 10.62 7.63
CA ASP A 54 -4.85 11.59 6.68
C ASP A 54 -6.20 12.12 7.15
N ILE A 55 -7.10 11.24 7.61
CA ILE A 55 -8.41 11.61 8.19
C ILE A 55 -8.21 12.57 9.36
N LYS A 56 -7.34 12.23 10.31
CA LYS A 56 -7.06 13.09 11.47
C LYS A 56 -6.54 14.47 11.06
N ASN A 57 -5.67 14.53 10.06
CA ASN A 57 -5.14 15.80 9.56
C ASN A 57 -6.24 16.64 8.89
N LEU A 58 -7.11 16.00 8.11
CA LEU A 58 -8.24 16.66 7.45
C LEU A 58 -9.26 17.18 8.46
N GLU A 59 -9.54 16.43 9.52
CA GLU A 59 -10.40 16.89 10.63
C GLU A 59 -9.82 18.13 11.30
N LEU A 60 -8.51 18.15 11.58
CA LEU A 60 -7.82 19.33 12.12
C LEU A 60 -7.87 20.53 11.16
N GLU A 61 -7.76 20.30 9.85
CA GLU A 61 -7.91 21.36 8.84
C GLU A 61 -9.35 21.91 8.83
N ILE A 62 -10.36 21.03 8.86
CA ILE A 62 -11.78 21.41 8.94
C ILE A 62 -12.06 22.22 10.20
N ASP A 63 -11.58 21.77 11.36
CA ASP A 63 -11.76 22.48 12.63
C ASP A 63 -11.06 23.83 12.63
N SER A 64 -9.85 23.89 12.07
CA SER A 64 -9.12 25.14 11.89
C SER A 64 -9.86 26.09 10.96
N LEU A 65 -10.52 25.60 9.91
CA LEU A 65 -11.30 26.45 9.00
C LEU A 65 -12.58 26.93 9.68
N LYS A 66 -13.35 26.04 10.32
CA LYS A 66 -14.61 26.42 10.98
C LYS A 66 -14.44 27.45 12.09
N ASN A 67 -13.36 27.36 12.85
CA ASN A 67 -13.17 28.17 14.06
C ASN A 67 -12.20 29.35 13.89
N ASN A 68 -11.56 29.50 12.72
CA ASN A 68 -10.58 30.57 12.49
C ASN A 68 -10.82 31.29 11.16
N ALA A 69 -11.42 32.48 11.24
CA ALA A 69 -11.70 33.35 10.10
C ALA A 69 -10.44 33.74 9.30
N VAL A 70 -9.28 33.88 9.95
CA VAL A 70 -8.01 34.18 9.27
C VAL A 70 -7.58 33.03 8.38
N LYS A 71 -7.81 31.79 8.83
CA LYS A 71 -7.47 30.58 8.06
C LYS A 71 -8.39 30.42 6.83
N ILE A 72 -9.67 30.74 6.97
CA ILE A 72 -10.62 30.77 5.85
C ILE A 72 -10.17 31.81 4.82
N GLU A 73 -9.85 33.02 5.26
CA GLU A 73 -9.39 34.09 4.38
C GLU A 73 -8.08 33.73 3.66
N GLN A 74 -7.14 33.10 4.37
CA GLN A 74 -5.89 32.61 3.78
C GLN A 74 -6.16 31.57 2.67
N VAL A 75 -7.01 30.56 2.94
CA VAL A 75 -7.36 29.55 1.93
C VAL A 75 -8.11 30.14 0.74
N ALA A 76 -9.03 31.09 0.98
CA ALA A 76 -9.75 31.78 -0.09
C ALA A 76 -8.79 32.54 -1.01
N ARG A 77 -7.79 33.23 -0.44
CA ARG A 77 -6.77 33.97 -1.20
C ARG A 77 -5.79 33.04 -1.91
N GLU A 78 -5.22 32.05 -1.22
CA GLU A 78 -4.15 31.20 -1.75
C GLU A 78 -4.64 30.11 -2.71
N LYS A 79 -5.72 29.39 -2.36
CA LYS A 79 -6.22 28.27 -3.19
C LYS A 79 -7.17 28.74 -4.28
N TYR A 80 -7.94 29.80 -4.04
CA TYR A 80 -9.01 30.22 -4.94
C TYR A 80 -8.82 31.61 -5.55
N ASN A 81 -7.72 32.31 -5.24
CA ASN A 81 -7.45 33.68 -5.71
C ASN A 81 -8.61 34.65 -5.43
N MET A 82 -9.37 34.41 -4.36
CA MET A 82 -10.45 35.30 -3.94
C MET A 82 -9.86 36.56 -3.31
N GLN A 83 -10.51 37.69 -3.58
CA GLN A 83 -10.15 39.01 -3.05
C GLN A 83 -11.40 39.67 -2.48
N ARG A 84 -11.22 40.62 -1.56
CA ARG A 84 -12.34 41.41 -1.06
C ARG A 84 -12.85 42.35 -2.16
N ALA A 85 -14.11 42.79 -2.04
CA ALA A 85 -14.75 43.62 -3.05
C ALA A 85 -14.04 44.99 -3.25
N ASP A 86 -13.30 45.44 -2.25
CA ASP A 86 -12.51 46.67 -2.20
C ASP A 86 -11.04 46.49 -2.64
N GLU A 87 -10.61 45.27 -3.00
CA GLU A 87 -9.24 44.96 -3.39
C GLU A 87 -9.05 44.86 -4.91
N LYS A 88 -7.85 45.18 -5.40
CA LYS A 88 -7.46 45.04 -6.81
C LYS A 88 -6.36 43.99 -6.96
N ALA A 89 -6.66 42.90 -7.66
CA ALA A 89 -5.69 41.87 -8.03
C ALA A 89 -4.83 42.32 -9.22
N TYR A 90 -3.52 42.11 -9.12
CA TYR A 90 -2.56 42.28 -10.20
C TYR A 90 -1.99 40.92 -10.57
N LYS A 91 -2.10 40.54 -11.85
CA LYS A 91 -1.45 39.33 -12.38
C LYS A 91 -0.18 39.76 -13.11
N ILE A 92 0.96 39.26 -12.67
CA ILE A 92 2.24 39.48 -13.33
C ILE A 92 2.42 38.35 -14.35
N GLU A 93 2.49 38.68 -15.64
CA GLU A 93 2.89 37.74 -16.68
C GLU A 93 4.40 37.84 -16.89
N GLU A 94 5.12 36.74 -16.71
CA GLU A 94 6.54 36.67 -17.05
C GLU A 94 6.70 36.71 -18.58
N LYS A 95 7.69 37.48 -19.05
CA LYS A 95 7.89 37.84 -20.45
C LYS A 95 8.76 36.84 -21.20
#